data_AF-A0A1E1KBR3-F1
#
_entry.id   AF-A0A1E1KBR3-F1
#
_cell.length_a   1.000
_cell.length_b   1.000
_cell.length_c   1.000
_cell.angle_alpha   90.00
_cell.angle_beta   90.00
_cell.angle_gamma   90.00
#
_symmetry.space_group_name_H-M   'P 1'
#
loop_
_entity.id
_entity.type
_entity.pdbx_description
1 polymer ?
#
loop_
_entity_poly.entity_id
_entity_poly.type
_entity_poly.pdbx_seq_one_letter_code
_entity_poly.pdbx_strand_id
1 'polypeptide(L)'
;MAILQVAQTITGSKGSYELTRAIVNGVHRSRVFKAKILYGTDSVLHGSHVLIKTTTPERRKFLSQEHDVYCKPAISSSPFVRKLYDKISDPPCLVLEWMDQTLAEVPPETQFRNDALYKAIFEAGLHAVTALYDENLVHADLKPDNILISDITSPEPTVKIGDLGAAVEHGFNEYQVQPYAMRAPEVWQEYRCTHRSEVWSLAATVLAWAKPGILGTPGIKDGVWPDLSCIAKLMRAFPKWAALPATSRMNELTWDCAKALSNARDPERPSQYYIEAPSLEKELQSFLDETVEIFRFLLVTDPEMRPSAASALLSSEFRALINKAMVTENIK
;
A
#
# COMPACT_ATOMS: atom_id res chain seq x y z
N MET A 1 -13.63 27.95 11.00
CA MET A 1 -13.66 26.59 11.57
C MET A 1 -12.51 26.43 12.54
N ALA A 2 -12.74 25.74 13.66
CA ALA A 2 -11.72 25.55 14.69
C ALA A 2 -10.56 24.71 14.15
N ILE A 3 -9.34 25.22 14.29
CA ILE A 3 -8.12 24.46 14.02
C ILE A 3 -7.86 23.61 15.25
N LEU A 4 -7.86 22.27 15.09
CA LEU A 4 -7.53 21.36 16.18
C LEU A 4 -6.07 21.56 16.63
N GLN A 5 -5.86 21.58 17.95
CA GLN A 5 -4.55 21.77 18.58
C GLN A 5 -4.24 20.67 19.60
N VAL A 6 -2.95 20.41 19.83
CA VAL A 6 -2.51 19.52 20.93
C VAL A 6 -3.01 20.08 22.28
N ALA A 7 -3.28 19.18 23.23
CA ALA A 7 -3.96 19.42 24.51
C ALA A 7 -5.45 19.80 24.42
N GLN A 8 -6.03 19.86 23.22
CA GLN A 8 -7.47 20.01 23.07
C GLN A 8 -8.18 18.67 23.34
N THR A 9 -9.31 18.72 24.05
CA THR A 9 -10.24 17.60 24.14
C THR A 9 -11.33 17.74 23.08
N ILE A 10 -11.63 16.64 22.38
CA ILE A 10 -12.74 16.55 21.44
C ILE A 10 -13.64 15.37 21.81
N THR A 11 -14.95 15.55 21.65
CA THR A 11 -15.95 14.56 22.03
C THR A 11 -16.70 14.09 20.80
N GLY A 12 -16.69 12.78 20.59
CA GLY A 12 -17.47 12.10 19.57
C GLY A 12 -18.72 11.44 20.14
N SER A 13 -19.34 10.59 19.33
CA SER A 13 -20.57 9.90 19.73
C SER A 13 -20.33 8.77 20.73
N LYS A 14 -19.09 8.26 20.81
CA LYS A 14 -18.71 7.09 21.63
C LYS A 14 -17.62 7.36 22.66
N GLY A 15 -17.03 8.54 22.67
CA GLY A 15 -16.01 8.88 23.64
C GLY A 15 -15.49 10.31 23.58
N SER A 16 -14.62 10.62 24.53
CA SER A 16 -13.86 11.87 24.59
C SER A 16 -12.37 11.59 24.48
N TYR A 17 -11.69 12.42 23.69
CA TYR A 17 -10.32 12.18 23.28
C TYR A 17 -9.48 13.44 23.46
N GLU A 18 -8.37 13.33 24.16
CA GLU A 18 -7.40 14.42 24.32
C GLU A 18 -6.32 14.29 23.25
N LEU A 19 -6.14 15.31 22.42
CA LEU A 19 -5.11 15.35 21.38
C LEU A 19 -3.73 15.48 22.02
N THR A 20 -2.89 14.45 21.95
CA THR A 20 -1.59 14.45 22.64
C THR A 20 -0.42 14.77 21.72
N ARG A 21 -0.52 14.46 20.43
CA ARG A 21 0.55 14.71 19.45
C ARG A 21 -0.01 14.89 18.05
N ALA A 22 0.40 15.95 17.35
CA ALA A 22 0.19 16.05 15.91
C ALA A 22 1.19 15.15 15.17
N ILE A 23 0.72 14.32 14.25
CA ILE A 23 1.55 13.44 13.42
C ILE A 23 1.80 14.19 12.12
N VAL A 24 3.00 14.76 12.01
CA VAL A 24 3.42 15.56 10.85
C VAL A 24 4.22 14.66 9.92
N ASN A 25 3.54 13.91 9.07
CA ASN A 25 4.20 13.22 7.97
C ASN A 25 4.13 14.17 6.76
N GLY A 26 5.29 14.65 6.31
CA GLY A 26 5.49 15.83 5.46
C GLY A 26 4.85 15.82 4.06
N VAL A 27 3.96 14.88 3.76
CA VAL A 27 3.25 14.75 2.47
C VAL A 27 1.75 14.49 2.67
N HIS A 28 1.28 14.26 3.90
CA HIS A 28 -0.11 13.93 4.13
C HIS A 28 -1.02 15.15 3.97
N ARG A 29 -2.02 14.88 3.17
CA ARG A 29 -3.05 15.80 2.71
C ARG A 29 -4.12 16.07 3.79
N SER A 30 -4.19 15.20 4.80
CA SER A 30 -5.09 15.28 5.97
C SER A 30 -4.26 15.50 7.24
N ARG A 31 -4.86 16.12 8.26
CA ARG A 31 -4.20 16.33 9.55
C ARG A 31 -4.51 15.16 10.46
N VAL A 32 -3.48 14.64 11.12
CA VAL A 32 -3.60 13.44 11.94
C VAL A 32 -3.02 13.70 13.32
N PHE A 33 -3.68 13.19 14.36
CA PHE A 33 -3.26 13.32 15.74
C PHE A 33 -3.27 11.95 16.42
N LYS A 34 -2.28 11.71 17.29
CA LYS A 34 -2.42 10.74 18.37
C LYS A 34 -3.26 11.39 19.46
N ALA A 35 -4.23 10.65 19.99
CA ALA A 35 -5.06 11.10 21.09
C ALA A 35 -5.19 10.04 22.18
N LYS A 36 -5.31 10.49 23.43
CA LYS A 36 -5.59 9.63 24.58
C LYS A 36 -7.11 9.51 24.77
N ILE A 37 -7.59 8.31 25.05
CA ILE A 37 -8.99 8.08 25.40
C ILE A 37 -9.20 8.53 26.84
N LEU A 38 -10.11 9.49 27.07
CA LEU A 38 -10.47 9.98 28.42
C LEU A 38 -11.65 9.20 29.00
N TYR A 39 -12.65 8.95 28.17
CA TYR A 39 -13.84 8.16 28.48
C TYR A 39 -14.32 7.49 27.20
N GLY A 40 -14.75 6.23 27.32
CA GLY A 40 -15.33 5.44 26.23
C GLY A 40 -16.59 4.76 26.71
N THR A 41 -17.66 4.85 25.92
CA THR A 41 -18.94 4.17 26.24
C THR A 41 -18.91 2.68 25.92
N ASP A 42 -17.97 2.24 25.07
CA ASP A 42 -17.83 0.85 24.64
C ASP A 42 -16.56 0.20 25.23
N SER A 43 -16.72 -1.03 25.75
CA SER A 43 -15.63 -1.93 26.15
C SER A 43 -14.72 -2.38 24.98
N VAL A 44 -15.05 -1.97 23.76
CA VAL A 44 -14.40 -2.34 22.49
C VAL A 44 -13.22 -1.42 22.14
N LEU A 45 -13.07 -0.28 22.82
CA LEU A 45 -11.88 0.55 22.68
C LEU A 45 -10.68 -0.14 23.35
N HIS A 46 -10.03 -1.05 22.63
CA HIS A 46 -8.80 -1.69 23.08
C HIS A 46 -7.65 -0.68 23.05
N GLY A 47 -6.97 -0.52 24.19
CA GLY A 47 -5.81 0.36 24.34
C GLY A 47 -6.12 1.74 24.96
N SER A 48 -5.07 2.54 25.18
CA SER A 48 -5.16 3.87 25.80
C SER A 48 -5.17 5.02 24.80
N HIS A 49 -4.97 4.72 23.51
CA HIS A 49 -4.77 5.71 22.46
C HIS A 49 -5.56 5.39 21.20
N VAL A 50 -5.89 6.44 20.46
CA VAL A 50 -6.53 6.40 19.13
C VAL A 50 -5.81 7.35 18.17
N LEU A 51 -6.07 7.16 16.89
CA LEU A 51 -5.65 8.07 15.83
C LEU A 51 -6.85 8.93 15.40
N ILE A 52 -6.69 10.24 15.43
CA ILE A 52 -7.72 11.19 15.00
C ILE A 52 -7.31 11.81 13.68
N LYS A 53 -8.07 11.49 12.63
CA LYS A 53 -7.88 12.03 11.28
C LYS A 53 -8.93 13.10 11.00
N THR A 54 -8.48 14.29 10.62
CA THR A 54 -9.35 15.41 10.21
C THR A 54 -8.83 16.03 8.92
N THR A 55 -9.58 16.97 8.35
CA THR A 55 -9.26 17.56 7.06
C THR A 55 -9.72 19.01 6.96
N THR A 56 -9.29 19.71 5.91
CA THR A 56 -9.75 21.08 5.63
C THR A 56 -11.15 21.07 5.01
N PRO A 57 -11.90 22.19 5.07
CA PRO A 57 -13.28 22.24 4.57
C PRO A 57 -13.43 21.77 3.12
N GLU A 58 -12.48 22.11 2.25
CA GLU A 58 -12.48 21.81 0.81
C GLU A 58 -12.36 20.30 0.53
N ARG A 59 -11.96 19.54 1.55
CA ARG A 59 -11.57 18.13 1.44
C ARG A 59 -12.44 17.21 2.28
N ARG A 60 -13.46 17.76 2.94
CA ARG A 60 -14.45 17.03 3.73
C ARG A 60 -15.05 15.86 2.98
N LYS A 61 -15.29 16.01 1.67
CA LYS A 61 -15.84 14.93 0.82
C LYS A 61 -15.01 13.65 0.87
N PHE A 62 -13.68 13.75 0.93
CA PHE A 62 -12.79 12.58 0.98
C PHE A 62 -12.83 11.91 2.35
N LEU A 63 -12.96 12.69 3.44
CA LEU A 63 -13.12 12.13 4.78
C LEU A 63 -14.48 11.43 4.94
N SER A 64 -15.53 11.98 4.32
CA SER A 64 -16.85 11.33 4.24
C SER A 64 -16.81 10.05 3.41
N GLN A 65 -16.16 10.06 2.25
CA GLN A 65 -15.96 8.86 1.43
C GLN A 65 -15.21 7.77 2.21
N GLU A 66 -14.12 8.12 2.89
CA GLU A 66 -13.35 7.18 3.72
C GLU A 66 -14.21 6.57 4.84
N HIS A 67 -15.01 7.39 5.52
CA HIS A 67 -15.97 6.92 6.50
C HIS A 67 -16.95 5.90 5.91
N ASP A 68 -17.52 6.19 4.74
CA ASP A 68 -18.53 5.33 4.12
C ASP A 68 -17.95 3.97 3.71
N VAL A 69 -16.67 3.93 3.32
CA VAL A 69 -15.95 2.67 3.08
C VAL A 69 -15.72 1.90 4.38
N TYR A 70 -15.32 2.58 5.47
CA TYR A 70 -15.18 1.94 6.78
C TYR A 70 -16.50 1.36 7.33
N CYS A 71 -17.64 1.93 6.96
CA CYS A 71 -18.96 1.44 7.37
C CYS A 71 -19.43 0.19 6.59
N LYS A 72 -18.72 -0.24 5.53
CA LYS A 72 -19.08 -1.42 4.76
C LYS A 72 -18.96 -2.72 5.61
N PRO A 73 -19.88 -3.69 5.49
CA PRO A 73 -19.87 -4.90 6.32
C PRO A 73 -18.56 -5.71 6.30
N ALA A 74 -18.00 -6.01 5.13
CA ALA A 74 -16.76 -6.79 5.02
C ALA A 74 -15.55 -6.00 5.56
N ILE A 75 -15.54 -4.68 5.38
CA ILE A 75 -14.49 -3.79 5.86
C ILE A 75 -14.53 -3.66 7.39
N SER A 76 -15.69 -3.32 7.95
CA SER A 76 -15.87 -3.13 9.38
C SER A 76 -15.63 -4.40 10.20
N SER A 77 -15.95 -5.58 9.64
CA SER A 77 -15.73 -6.88 10.29
C SER A 77 -14.29 -7.38 10.15
N SER A 78 -13.56 -7.04 9.08
CA SER A 78 -12.21 -7.55 8.82
C SER A 78 -11.22 -7.21 9.94
N PRO A 79 -10.48 -8.21 10.49
CA PRO A 79 -9.42 -7.93 11.47
C PRO A 79 -8.16 -7.36 10.81
N PHE A 80 -8.04 -7.43 9.48
CA PHE A 80 -6.87 -6.99 8.72
C PHE A 80 -7.01 -5.58 8.15
N VAL A 81 -8.14 -4.91 8.39
CA VAL A 81 -8.35 -3.49 8.10
C VAL A 81 -8.41 -2.72 9.42
N ARG A 82 -7.74 -1.56 9.48
CA ARG A 82 -7.73 -0.68 10.65
C ARG A 82 -9.16 -0.35 11.08
N LYS A 83 -9.48 -0.49 12.38
CA LYS A 83 -10.85 -0.23 12.85
C LYS A 83 -11.19 1.26 12.88
N LEU A 84 -12.42 1.60 12.50
CA LEU A 84 -13.07 2.87 12.79
C LEU A 84 -13.86 2.73 14.09
N TYR A 85 -13.49 3.50 15.10
CA TYR A 85 -14.14 3.45 16.41
C TYR A 85 -15.29 4.44 16.50
N ASP A 86 -15.06 5.70 16.12
CA ASP A 86 -16.03 6.80 16.29
C ASP A 86 -15.92 7.82 15.14
N LYS A 87 -16.95 8.67 15.02
CA LYS A 87 -17.02 9.80 14.09
C LYS A 87 -17.40 11.05 14.87
N ILE A 88 -16.65 12.12 14.66
CA ILE A 88 -16.91 13.44 15.26
C ILE A 88 -17.46 14.34 14.15
N SER A 89 -18.57 15.03 14.42
CA SER A 89 -19.24 15.86 13.42
C SER A 89 -18.64 17.27 13.29
N ASP A 90 -18.21 17.89 14.39
CA ASP A 90 -17.65 19.24 14.38
C ASP A 90 -16.47 19.42 15.37
N PRO A 91 -15.24 19.66 14.89
CA PRO A 91 -14.84 19.55 13.47
C PRO A 91 -14.94 18.10 12.99
N PRO A 92 -15.15 17.86 11.68
CA PRO A 92 -15.31 16.52 11.15
C PRO A 92 -14.02 15.70 11.34
N CYS A 93 -14.12 14.60 12.09
CA CYS A 93 -13.00 13.70 12.36
C CYS A 93 -13.42 12.23 12.29
N LEU A 94 -12.47 11.39 11.92
CA LEU A 94 -12.54 9.93 12.10
C LEU A 94 -11.66 9.56 13.29
N VAL A 95 -12.20 8.77 14.21
CA VAL A 95 -11.47 8.19 15.32
C VAL A 95 -11.16 6.74 14.98
N LEU A 96 -9.89 6.46 14.74
CA LEU A 96 -9.39 5.22 14.19
C LEU A 96 -8.53 4.50 15.24
N GLU A 97 -8.41 3.19 15.10
CA GLU A 97 -7.48 2.37 15.86
C GLU A 97 -6.04 2.91 15.77
N TRP A 98 -5.37 2.97 16.92
CA TRP A 98 -3.96 3.32 16.99
C TRP A 98 -3.10 2.13 16.55
N MET A 99 -2.13 2.39 15.67
CA MET A 99 -1.08 1.47 15.26
C MET A 99 0.26 2.17 15.49
N ASP A 100 1.29 1.45 15.93
CA ASP A 100 2.52 2.07 16.42
C ASP A 100 3.33 2.78 15.35
N GLN A 101 3.37 2.21 14.14
CA GLN A 101 4.09 2.75 13.00
C GLN A 101 3.52 2.24 11.67
N THR A 102 3.96 2.85 10.57
CA THR A 102 3.72 2.41 9.20
C THR A 102 4.91 1.63 8.67
N LEU A 103 4.72 0.82 7.62
CA LEU A 103 5.84 0.16 6.93
C LEU A 103 6.83 1.19 6.35
N ALA A 104 6.36 2.38 5.95
CA ALA A 104 7.23 3.46 5.48
C ALA A 104 8.23 3.95 6.53
N GLU A 105 7.88 3.87 7.81
CA GLU A 105 8.74 4.29 8.93
C GLU A 105 9.72 3.18 9.36
N VAL A 106 9.51 1.94 8.91
CA VAL A 106 10.36 0.81 9.22
C VAL A 106 11.58 0.81 8.28
N PRO A 107 12.81 0.89 8.80
CA PRO A 107 14.00 0.83 7.96
C PRO A 107 14.18 -0.58 7.37
N PRO A 108 14.15 -0.75 6.04
CA PRO A 108 14.15 -2.06 5.41
C PRO A 108 15.40 -2.88 5.75
N GLU A 109 16.56 -2.25 5.91
CA GLU A 109 17.82 -2.91 6.28
C GLU A 109 17.75 -3.64 7.63
N THR A 110 16.87 -3.21 8.54
CA THR A 110 16.70 -3.85 9.85
C THR A 110 15.75 -5.04 9.81
N GLN A 111 14.83 -5.08 8.84
CA GLN A 111 13.77 -6.09 8.73
C GLN A 111 13.87 -6.93 7.45
N PHE A 112 14.91 -6.74 6.64
CA PHE A 112 15.03 -7.34 5.31
C PHE A 112 14.93 -8.88 5.32
N ARG A 113 15.31 -9.52 6.43
CA ARG A 113 15.27 -10.99 6.64
C ARG A 113 14.22 -11.41 7.69
N ASN A 114 13.22 -10.56 7.96
CA ASN A 114 12.18 -10.87 8.94
C ASN A 114 10.99 -11.57 8.26
N ASP A 115 11.07 -12.90 8.11
CA ASP A 115 10.02 -13.70 7.46
C ASP A 115 8.64 -13.55 8.13
N ALA A 116 8.61 -13.37 9.46
CA ALA A 116 7.37 -13.14 10.21
C ALA A 116 6.68 -11.82 9.79
N LEU A 117 7.47 -10.76 9.57
CA LEU A 117 6.95 -9.50 9.06
C LEU A 117 6.43 -9.63 7.63
N TYR A 118 7.19 -10.27 6.72
CA TYR A 118 6.70 -10.49 5.34
C TYR A 118 5.42 -11.32 5.34
N LYS A 119 5.36 -12.40 6.12
CA LYS A 119 4.17 -13.23 6.30
C LYS A 119 2.99 -12.38 6.75
N ALA A 120 3.13 -11.60 7.82
CA ALA A 120 2.06 -10.77 8.37
C ALA A 120 1.59 -9.69 7.39
N ILE A 121 2.51 -9.07 6.63
CA ILE A 121 2.16 -8.07 5.61
C ILE A 121 1.37 -8.68 4.47
N PHE A 122 1.84 -9.80 3.89
CA PHE A 122 1.11 -10.45 2.80
C PHE A 122 -0.23 -11.01 3.27
N GLU A 123 -0.29 -11.60 4.47
CA GLU A 123 -1.55 -12.07 5.06
C GLU A 123 -2.58 -10.94 5.19
N ALA A 124 -2.19 -9.85 5.86
CA ALA A 124 -3.07 -8.72 6.09
C ALA A 124 -3.50 -8.04 4.78
N GLY A 125 -2.56 -7.85 3.86
CA GLY A 125 -2.84 -7.27 2.56
C GLY A 125 -3.81 -8.11 1.73
N LEU A 126 -3.58 -9.43 1.62
CA LEU A 126 -4.44 -10.31 0.83
C LEU A 126 -5.84 -10.45 1.44
N HIS A 127 -5.95 -10.52 2.77
CA HIS A 127 -7.26 -10.51 3.43
C HIS A 127 -7.99 -9.17 3.28
N ALA A 128 -7.28 -8.04 3.37
CA ALA A 128 -7.88 -6.72 3.14
C ALA A 128 -8.37 -6.55 1.70
N VAL A 129 -7.61 -7.04 0.70
CA VAL A 129 -8.05 -7.05 -0.71
C VAL A 129 -9.27 -7.95 -0.88
N THR A 130 -9.36 -9.06 -0.15
CA THR A 130 -10.56 -9.93 -0.16
C THR A 130 -11.78 -9.22 0.45
N ALA A 131 -11.61 -8.49 1.56
CA ALA A 131 -12.69 -7.71 2.14
C ALA A 131 -13.18 -6.57 1.21
N LEU A 132 -12.27 -5.95 0.45
CA LEU A 132 -12.63 -4.97 -0.57
C LEU A 132 -13.33 -5.61 -1.78
N TYR A 133 -12.93 -6.82 -2.16
CA TYR A 133 -13.60 -7.63 -3.18
C TYR A 133 -15.08 -7.84 -2.85
N ASP A 134 -15.38 -8.23 -1.61
CA ASP A 134 -16.76 -8.49 -1.16
C ASP A 134 -17.66 -7.23 -1.21
N GLU A 135 -17.07 -6.05 -1.27
CA GLU A 135 -17.75 -4.76 -1.37
C GLU A 135 -17.68 -4.15 -2.79
N ASN A 136 -17.14 -4.89 -3.77
CA ASN A 136 -16.89 -4.43 -5.14
C ASN A 136 -16.02 -3.16 -5.20
N LEU A 137 -15.02 -3.06 -4.32
CA LEU A 137 -14.08 -1.95 -4.21
C LEU A 137 -12.63 -2.39 -4.46
N VAL A 138 -11.79 -1.43 -4.81
CA VAL A 138 -10.33 -1.53 -4.77
C VAL A 138 -9.78 -0.42 -3.86
N HIS A 139 -8.64 -0.65 -3.19
CA HIS A 139 -8.05 0.36 -2.31
C HIS A 139 -7.42 1.48 -3.13
N ALA A 140 -6.79 1.15 -4.27
CA ALA A 140 -6.23 2.10 -5.24
C ALA A 140 -5.10 3.02 -4.72
N ASP A 141 -4.64 2.83 -3.48
CA ASP A 141 -3.56 3.59 -2.82
C ASP A 141 -2.76 2.72 -1.85
N LEU A 142 -2.59 1.42 -2.13
CA LEU A 142 -1.68 0.59 -1.33
C LEU A 142 -0.25 1.11 -1.52
N LYS A 143 0.42 1.39 -0.39
CA LYS A 143 1.79 1.88 -0.28
C LYS A 143 2.30 1.67 1.15
N PRO A 144 3.61 1.84 1.43
CA PRO A 144 4.16 1.54 2.74
C PRO A 144 3.53 2.39 3.86
N ASP A 145 3.10 3.62 3.58
CA ASP A 145 2.40 4.49 4.54
C ASP A 145 1.05 3.92 5.01
N ASN A 146 0.44 3.05 4.20
CA ASN A 146 -0.90 2.51 4.42
C ASN A 146 -0.89 1.07 4.96
N ILE A 147 0.30 0.49 5.16
CA ILE A 147 0.50 -0.78 5.88
C ILE A 147 0.93 -0.44 7.30
N LEU A 148 0.05 -0.70 8.26
CA LEU A 148 0.19 -0.28 9.65
C LEU A 148 0.63 -1.47 10.50
N ILE A 149 1.59 -1.24 11.41
CA ILE A 149 2.27 -2.28 12.15
C ILE A 149 2.30 -1.90 13.64
N SER A 150 1.94 -2.86 14.49
CA SER A 150 2.18 -2.83 15.93
C SER A 150 2.96 -4.07 16.34
N ASP A 151 3.71 -3.97 17.45
CA ASP A 151 4.49 -5.08 18.00
C ASP A 151 5.48 -5.69 16.98
N ILE A 152 6.20 -4.87 16.21
CA ILE A 152 7.07 -5.33 15.12
C ILE A 152 8.17 -6.33 15.54
N THR A 153 8.57 -6.28 16.82
CA THR A 153 9.59 -7.19 17.39
C THR A 153 9.00 -8.52 17.85
N SER A 154 7.68 -8.63 17.88
CA SER A 154 6.95 -9.87 18.17
C SER A 154 7.20 -10.89 17.07
N PRO A 155 7.22 -12.20 17.40
CA PRO A 155 7.11 -13.26 16.39
C PRO A 155 5.82 -13.15 15.56
N GLU A 156 4.75 -12.59 16.16
CA GLU A 156 3.47 -12.35 15.49
C GLU A 156 3.17 -10.84 15.49
N PRO A 157 3.78 -10.05 14.60
CA PRO A 157 3.49 -8.62 14.52
C PRO A 157 2.06 -8.40 14.02
N THR A 158 1.35 -7.44 14.61
CA THR A 158 0.00 -7.11 14.15
C THR A 158 0.10 -6.18 12.95
N VAL A 159 -0.40 -6.62 11.79
CA VAL A 159 -0.43 -5.82 10.56
C VAL A 159 -1.86 -5.58 10.11
N LYS A 160 -2.17 -4.33 9.76
CA LYS A 160 -3.47 -3.92 9.22
C LYS A 160 -3.31 -2.92 8.07
N ILE A 161 -4.21 -2.98 7.10
CA ILE A 161 -4.32 -1.99 6.02
C ILE A 161 -5.15 -0.80 6.49
N GLY A 162 -4.70 0.41 6.18
CA GLY A 162 -5.39 1.65 6.54
C GLY A 162 -5.46 2.66 5.40
N ASP A 163 -6.15 3.77 5.67
CA ASP A 163 -6.41 4.87 4.72
C ASP A 163 -7.22 4.47 3.49
N LEU A 164 -8.53 4.36 3.68
CA LEU A 164 -9.47 3.97 2.63
C LEU A 164 -10.01 5.17 1.83
N GLY A 165 -9.42 6.36 1.99
CA GLY A 165 -9.94 7.59 1.38
C GLY A 165 -9.76 7.69 -0.13
N ALA A 166 -8.96 6.80 -0.72
CA ALA A 166 -8.76 6.68 -2.16
C ALA A 166 -9.49 5.48 -2.78
N ALA A 167 -10.24 4.71 -1.99
CA ALA A 167 -10.92 3.53 -2.49
C ALA A 167 -11.98 3.91 -3.54
N VAL A 168 -12.02 3.13 -4.61
CA VAL A 168 -12.90 3.32 -5.77
C VAL A 168 -13.54 1.98 -6.15
N GLU A 169 -14.55 2.02 -7.00
CA GLU A 169 -15.23 0.83 -7.48
C GLU A 169 -14.29 -0.09 -8.27
N HIS A 170 -14.55 -1.39 -8.20
CA HIS A 170 -13.94 -2.35 -9.09
C HIS A 170 -14.11 -1.93 -10.56
N GLY A 171 -13.02 -1.98 -11.32
CA GLY A 171 -13.05 -1.67 -12.74
C GLY A 171 -12.89 -0.17 -13.04
N PHE A 172 -12.53 0.65 -12.06
CA PHE A 172 -12.34 2.09 -12.21
C PHE A 172 -11.27 2.41 -13.27
N ASN A 173 -11.56 3.38 -14.16
CA ASN A 173 -10.67 3.80 -15.23
C ASN A 173 -10.84 5.27 -15.66
N GLU A 174 -11.50 6.13 -14.87
CA GLU A 174 -11.69 7.54 -15.25
C GLU A 174 -10.38 8.33 -15.22
N TYR A 175 -9.43 7.92 -14.37
CA TYR A 175 -8.07 8.43 -14.30
C TYR A 175 -7.13 7.36 -13.74
N GLN A 176 -5.82 7.57 -13.89
CA GLN A 176 -4.82 6.65 -13.34
C GLN A 176 -4.83 6.66 -11.82
N VAL A 177 -5.13 5.51 -11.25
CA VAL A 177 -5.05 5.23 -9.82
C VAL A 177 -3.74 4.50 -9.48
N GLN A 178 -3.54 4.20 -8.20
CA GLN A 178 -2.33 3.58 -7.64
C GLN A 178 -1.08 4.49 -7.68
N PRO A 179 -0.26 4.50 -6.62
CA PRO A 179 1.03 5.18 -6.60
C PRO A 179 1.98 4.63 -7.67
N TYR A 180 2.89 5.45 -8.18
CA TYR A 180 3.74 5.10 -9.31
C TYR A 180 4.49 3.76 -9.18
N ALA A 181 5.07 3.46 -8.01
CA ALA A 181 5.79 2.21 -7.81
C ALA A 181 4.86 0.99 -7.66
N MET A 182 3.61 1.21 -7.24
CA MET A 182 2.62 0.18 -6.95
C MET A 182 1.62 -0.03 -8.07
N ARG A 183 1.62 0.86 -9.07
CA ARG A 183 0.68 0.81 -10.17
C ARG A 183 0.90 -0.44 -11.03
N ALA A 184 -0.19 -1.18 -11.20
CA ALA A 184 -0.18 -2.43 -11.96
C ALA A 184 0.09 -2.19 -13.45
N PRO A 185 0.72 -3.15 -14.15
CA PRO A 185 1.02 -3.07 -15.58
C PRO A 185 -0.21 -2.69 -16.42
N GLU A 186 -1.34 -3.35 -16.20
CA GLU A 186 -2.58 -3.05 -16.92
C GLU A 186 -3.11 -1.63 -16.64
N VAL A 187 -2.90 -1.09 -15.44
CA VAL A 187 -3.33 0.28 -15.08
C VAL A 187 -2.42 1.32 -15.73
N TRP A 188 -1.12 1.07 -15.85
CA TRP A 188 -0.21 1.88 -16.67
C TRP A 188 -0.63 1.94 -18.13
N GLN A 189 -1.24 0.87 -18.61
CA GLN A 189 -1.76 0.75 -19.97
C GLN A 189 -3.18 1.33 -20.12
N GLU A 190 -3.68 2.05 -19.10
CA GLU A 190 -5.00 2.68 -19.06
C GLU A 190 -6.17 1.69 -19.11
N TYR A 191 -5.92 0.41 -18.79
CA TYR A 191 -6.98 -0.54 -18.50
C TYR A 191 -7.51 -0.33 -17.07
N ARG A 192 -8.63 -0.99 -16.80
CA ARG A 192 -9.38 -0.88 -15.55
C ARG A 192 -8.56 -1.39 -14.37
N CYS A 193 -8.59 -0.65 -13.26
CA CYS A 193 -8.05 -1.13 -11.99
C CYS A 193 -9.01 -2.16 -11.38
N THR A 194 -8.52 -3.37 -11.12
CA THR A 194 -9.32 -4.49 -10.62
C THR A 194 -8.75 -5.03 -9.31
N HIS A 195 -9.44 -5.99 -8.68
CA HIS A 195 -8.90 -6.67 -7.51
C HIS A 195 -7.56 -7.38 -7.78
N ARG A 196 -7.30 -7.79 -9.04
CA ARG A 196 -6.00 -8.34 -9.44
C ARG A 196 -4.93 -7.25 -9.49
N SER A 197 -5.29 -6.04 -9.89
CA SER A 197 -4.40 -4.86 -9.82
C SER A 197 -3.98 -4.56 -8.38
N GLU A 198 -4.84 -4.84 -7.40
CA GLU A 198 -4.53 -4.67 -5.97
C GLU A 198 -3.57 -5.76 -5.45
N VAL A 199 -3.66 -6.99 -5.94
CA VAL A 199 -2.68 -8.06 -5.63
C VAL A 199 -1.28 -7.66 -6.10
N TRP A 200 -1.16 -7.08 -7.30
CA TRP A 200 0.09 -6.49 -7.76
C TRP A 200 0.53 -5.34 -6.85
N SER A 201 -0.38 -4.41 -6.58
CA SER A 201 -0.10 -3.21 -5.78
C SER A 201 0.44 -3.57 -4.39
N LEU A 202 -0.07 -4.63 -3.76
CA LEU A 202 0.47 -5.17 -2.51
C LEU A 202 1.91 -5.65 -2.66
N ALA A 203 2.19 -6.54 -3.62
CA ALA A 203 3.54 -7.07 -3.81
C ALA A 203 4.54 -5.98 -4.22
N ALA A 204 4.13 -5.07 -5.11
CA ALA A 204 4.94 -3.92 -5.49
C ALA A 204 5.17 -2.96 -4.31
N THR A 205 4.22 -2.86 -3.37
CA THR A 205 4.40 -2.11 -2.12
C THR A 205 5.54 -2.68 -1.28
N VAL A 206 5.50 -3.99 -1.04
CA VAL A 206 6.51 -4.66 -0.21
C VAL A 206 7.88 -4.64 -0.91
N LEU A 207 7.93 -4.85 -2.23
CA LEU A 207 9.17 -4.80 -3.00
C LEU A 207 9.79 -3.39 -2.98
N ALA A 208 9.00 -2.35 -3.21
CA ALA A 208 9.48 -0.97 -3.22
C ALA A 208 9.99 -0.51 -1.84
N TRP A 209 9.39 -1.01 -0.76
CA TRP A 209 9.91 -0.80 0.60
C TRP A 209 11.23 -1.53 0.81
N ALA A 210 11.30 -2.83 0.50
CA ALA A 210 12.48 -3.66 0.75
C ALA A 210 13.68 -3.29 -0.15
N LYS A 211 13.40 -2.85 -1.38
CA LYS A 211 14.38 -2.48 -2.41
C LYS A 211 13.91 -1.23 -3.18
N PRO A 212 14.11 -0.03 -2.61
CA PRO A 212 13.74 1.21 -3.29
C PRO A 212 14.47 1.35 -4.63
N GLY A 213 13.76 1.84 -5.65
CA GLY A 213 14.34 2.16 -6.96
C GLY A 213 14.11 1.13 -8.06
N ILE A 214 13.76 -0.12 -7.73
CA ILE A 214 13.36 -1.13 -8.73
C ILE A 214 12.15 -0.64 -9.52
N LEU A 215 11.13 -0.17 -8.80
CA LEU A 215 9.89 0.36 -9.36
C LEU A 215 9.72 1.84 -8.98
N GLY A 216 8.90 2.55 -9.76
CA GLY A 216 8.52 3.92 -9.47
C GLY A 216 9.62 4.97 -9.69
N THR A 217 9.47 6.09 -8.99
CA THR A 217 10.21 7.33 -9.23
C THR A 217 11.64 7.47 -8.65
N PRO A 218 12.12 6.66 -7.68
CA PRO A 218 13.48 6.87 -7.16
C PRO A 218 14.55 6.72 -8.26
N GLY A 219 15.51 7.64 -8.34
CA GLY A 219 16.56 7.60 -9.38
C GLY A 219 16.12 8.07 -10.77
N ILE A 220 14.97 8.75 -10.90
CA ILE A 220 14.63 9.51 -12.11
C ILE A 220 15.68 10.60 -12.34
N LYS A 221 16.20 10.67 -13.57
CA LYS A 221 17.11 11.72 -14.03
C LYS A 221 16.33 12.99 -14.41
N ASP A 222 16.98 14.15 -14.29
CA ASP A 222 16.39 15.44 -14.61
C ASP A 222 15.84 15.48 -16.05
N GLY A 223 14.65 16.08 -16.21
CA GLY A 223 13.98 16.21 -17.50
C GLY A 223 13.23 14.95 -17.98
N VAL A 224 13.35 13.81 -17.28
CA VAL A 224 12.59 12.61 -17.59
C VAL A 224 11.25 12.62 -16.87
N TRP A 225 10.17 12.42 -17.63
CA TRP A 225 8.82 12.38 -17.07
C TRP A 225 8.64 11.13 -16.18
N PRO A 226 8.00 11.26 -15.01
CA PRO A 226 7.82 10.13 -14.09
C PRO A 226 7.21 8.88 -14.72
N ASP A 227 6.15 9.06 -15.50
CA ASP A 227 5.41 7.98 -16.16
C ASP A 227 6.32 7.17 -17.09
N LEU A 228 7.07 7.87 -17.95
CA LEU A 228 8.03 7.25 -18.88
C LEU A 228 9.08 6.43 -18.15
N SER A 229 9.65 6.98 -17.08
CA SER A 229 10.65 6.28 -16.29
C SER A 229 10.07 5.06 -15.59
N CYS A 230 8.87 5.16 -15.01
CA CYS A 230 8.22 4.05 -14.32
C CYS A 230 7.89 2.90 -15.29
N ILE A 231 7.34 3.21 -16.46
CA ILE A 231 7.05 2.21 -17.51
C ILE A 231 8.35 1.61 -18.03
N ALA A 232 9.39 2.42 -18.28
CA ALA A 232 10.68 1.93 -18.73
C ALA A 232 11.33 0.98 -17.70
N LYS A 233 11.25 1.30 -16.41
CA LYS A 233 11.72 0.41 -15.33
C LYS A 233 10.93 -0.89 -15.29
N LEU A 234 9.60 -0.83 -15.41
CA LEU A 234 8.77 -2.03 -15.50
C LEU A 234 9.16 -2.92 -16.69
N MET A 235 9.38 -2.35 -17.88
CA MET A 235 9.87 -3.10 -19.05
C MET A 235 11.21 -3.79 -18.78
N ARG A 236 12.11 -3.15 -18.02
CA ARG A 236 13.41 -3.72 -17.67
C ARG A 236 13.31 -4.80 -16.58
N ALA A 237 12.48 -4.56 -15.57
CA ALA A 237 12.21 -5.52 -14.51
C ALA A 237 11.51 -6.78 -15.05
N PHE A 238 10.62 -6.61 -16.03
CA PHE A 238 9.80 -7.65 -16.63
C PHE A 238 10.00 -7.70 -18.16
N PRO A 239 11.13 -8.22 -18.67
CA PRO A 239 11.47 -8.21 -20.09
C PRO A 239 10.51 -9.07 -20.96
N LYS A 240 9.72 -9.94 -20.33
CA LYS A 240 8.69 -10.76 -20.98
C LYS A 240 7.29 -10.12 -20.91
N TRP A 241 7.15 -8.88 -20.43
CA TRP A 241 5.87 -8.19 -20.37
C TRP A 241 5.32 -8.00 -21.79
N ALA A 242 4.39 -8.86 -22.17
CA ALA A 242 3.59 -8.73 -23.38
C ALA A 242 2.53 -7.65 -23.12
N ALA A 243 2.93 -6.40 -23.32
CA ALA A 243 2.04 -5.28 -23.13
C ALA A 243 0.78 -5.43 -23.99
N LEU A 244 -0.38 -5.36 -23.34
CA LEU A 244 -1.66 -5.10 -23.98
C LEU A 244 -1.58 -3.89 -24.96
N PRO A 245 -2.42 -3.85 -25.99
CA PRO A 245 -2.48 -2.70 -26.90
C PRO A 245 -2.75 -1.38 -26.16
N ALA A 246 -2.15 -0.28 -26.62
CA ALA A 246 -2.48 1.03 -26.09
C ALA A 246 -3.96 1.37 -26.37
N THR A 247 -4.64 1.96 -25.39
CA THR A 247 -6.06 2.34 -25.51
C THR A 247 -6.24 3.71 -26.17
N SER A 248 -5.17 4.51 -26.28
CA SER A 248 -5.17 5.84 -26.85
C SER A 248 -3.84 6.15 -27.57
N ARG A 249 -3.84 7.12 -28.49
CA ARG A 249 -2.62 7.57 -29.20
C ARG A 249 -1.60 8.20 -28.25
N MET A 250 -2.07 8.89 -27.21
CA MET A 250 -1.19 9.51 -26.21
C MET A 250 -0.46 8.43 -25.40
N ASN A 251 -1.17 7.35 -25.05
CA ASN A 251 -0.61 6.18 -24.41
C ASN A 251 0.36 5.44 -25.34
N GLU A 252 0.04 5.29 -26.62
CA GLU A 252 0.95 4.71 -27.63
C GLU A 252 2.29 5.45 -27.69
N LEU A 253 2.27 6.80 -27.78
CA LEU A 253 3.49 7.61 -27.77
C LEU A 253 4.27 7.48 -26.46
N THR A 254 3.56 7.46 -25.33
CA THR A 254 4.15 7.27 -24.00
C THR A 254 4.86 5.91 -23.93
N TRP A 255 4.22 4.87 -24.47
CA TRP A 255 4.72 3.52 -24.52
C TRP A 255 5.98 3.39 -25.40
N ASP A 256 5.96 3.99 -26.59
CA ASP A 256 7.12 4.02 -27.49
C ASP A 256 8.31 4.77 -26.87
N CYS A 257 8.05 5.92 -26.26
CA CYS A 257 9.07 6.69 -25.54
C CYS A 257 9.66 5.87 -24.37
N ALA A 258 8.82 5.21 -23.57
CA ALA A 258 9.26 4.37 -22.47
C ALA A 258 10.06 3.15 -22.97
N LYS A 259 9.68 2.57 -24.10
CA LYS A 259 10.41 1.47 -24.75
C LYS A 259 11.77 1.91 -25.29
N ALA A 260 11.86 3.10 -25.88
CA ALA A 260 13.15 3.67 -26.28
C ALA A 260 14.03 3.92 -25.05
N LEU A 261 13.45 4.51 -23.99
CA LEU A 261 14.13 4.84 -22.75
C LEU A 261 14.66 3.59 -22.01
N SER A 262 13.89 2.49 -21.99
CA SER A 262 14.28 1.24 -21.32
C SER A 262 15.53 0.59 -21.93
N ASN A 263 15.79 0.88 -23.22
CA ASN A 263 16.93 0.40 -23.99
C ASN A 263 18.06 1.42 -24.13
N ALA A 264 17.82 2.68 -23.78
CA ALA A 264 18.79 3.75 -23.89
C ALA A 264 20.04 3.48 -23.03
N ARG A 265 21.21 3.82 -23.57
CA ARG A 265 22.49 3.77 -22.87
C ARG A 265 22.81 5.13 -22.28
N ASP A 266 23.54 5.12 -21.17
CA ASP A 266 24.03 6.35 -20.60
C ASP A 266 25.07 7.00 -21.55
N PRO A 267 24.88 8.25 -22.01
CA PRO A 267 25.80 8.90 -22.93
C PRO A 267 27.21 9.06 -22.36
N GLU A 268 27.33 9.25 -21.04
CA GLU A 268 28.62 9.38 -20.35
C GLU A 268 29.20 8.01 -19.99
N ARG A 269 28.35 6.98 -19.84
CA ARG A 269 28.75 5.61 -19.50
C ARG A 269 28.07 4.59 -20.43
N PRO A 270 28.53 4.43 -21.69
CA PRO A 270 27.82 3.62 -22.69
C PRO A 270 27.63 2.13 -22.34
N SER A 271 28.39 1.60 -21.38
CA SER A 271 28.23 0.24 -20.84
C SER A 271 27.05 0.10 -19.87
N GLN A 272 26.51 1.21 -19.37
CA GLN A 272 25.38 1.25 -18.44
C GLN A 272 24.10 1.67 -19.17
N TYR A 273 22.96 1.25 -18.63
CA TYR A 273 21.68 1.71 -19.12
C TYR A 273 21.38 3.09 -18.55
N TYR A 274 20.71 3.94 -19.33
CA TYR A 274 20.34 5.28 -18.88
C TYR A 274 19.36 5.22 -17.69
N ILE A 275 18.42 4.27 -17.72
CA ILE A 275 17.58 3.89 -16.58
C ILE A 275 18.17 2.65 -15.91
N GLU A 276 18.67 2.82 -14.69
CA GLU A 276 19.18 1.75 -13.87
C GLU A 276 18.02 1.02 -13.17
N ALA A 277 17.52 -0.02 -13.83
CA ALA A 277 16.63 -1.01 -13.23
C ALA A 277 17.03 -2.40 -13.72
N PRO A 278 17.54 -3.27 -12.85
CA PRO A 278 17.79 -4.67 -13.19
C PRO A 278 16.48 -5.45 -13.40
N SER A 279 16.59 -6.65 -13.99
CA SER A 279 15.45 -7.57 -14.07
C SER A 279 15.00 -7.95 -12.66
N LEU A 280 13.70 -8.19 -12.47
CA LEU A 280 13.14 -8.63 -11.19
C LEU A 280 13.90 -9.84 -10.64
N GLU A 281 14.19 -10.84 -11.49
CA GLU A 281 14.93 -12.04 -11.11
C GLU A 281 16.32 -11.76 -10.52
N LYS A 282 17.00 -10.71 -11.00
CA LYS A 282 18.31 -10.33 -10.47
C LYS A 282 18.20 -9.67 -9.10
N GLU A 283 17.14 -8.88 -8.88
CA GLU A 283 16.88 -8.23 -7.59
C GLU A 283 16.45 -9.23 -6.53
N LEU A 284 15.60 -10.19 -6.92
CA LEU A 284 15.10 -11.25 -6.06
C LEU A 284 16.19 -12.18 -5.53
N GLN A 285 17.35 -12.30 -6.20
CA GLN A 285 18.50 -13.09 -5.72
C GLN A 285 19.03 -12.66 -4.33
N SER A 286 18.70 -11.45 -3.89
CA SER A 286 19.11 -10.97 -2.56
C SER A 286 18.14 -11.37 -1.44
N PHE A 287 16.93 -11.82 -1.77
CA PHE A 287 15.91 -12.25 -0.82
C PHE A 287 16.08 -13.74 -0.45
N LEU A 288 15.34 -14.19 0.56
CA LEU A 288 15.24 -15.61 0.93
C LEU A 288 14.29 -16.35 -0.02
N ASP A 289 14.56 -17.63 -0.26
CA ASP A 289 13.88 -18.44 -1.28
C ASP A 289 12.34 -18.38 -1.19
N GLU A 290 11.76 -18.54 0.00
CA GLU A 290 10.30 -18.53 0.15
C GLU A 290 9.68 -17.13 -0.09
N THR A 291 10.40 -16.07 0.30
CA THR A 291 9.99 -14.68 0.01
C THR A 291 10.09 -14.38 -1.50
N VAL A 292 11.07 -14.96 -2.20
CA VAL A 292 11.18 -14.86 -3.65
C VAL A 292 9.99 -15.49 -4.36
N GLU A 293 9.55 -16.68 -3.92
CA GLU A 293 8.44 -17.39 -4.56
C GLU A 293 7.12 -16.62 -4.45
N ILE A 294 6.81 -16.02 -3.29
CA ILE A 294 5.61 -15.20 -3.17
C ILE A 294 5.69 -13.95 -4.08
N PHE A 295 6.86 -13.31 -4.20
CA PHE A 295 7.02 -12.20 -5.13
C PHE A 295 6.79 -12.62 -6.59
N ARG A 296 7.39 -13.74 -7.03
CA ARG A 296 7.18 -14.27 -8.38
C ARG A 296 5.71 -14.60 -8.65
N PHE A 297 5.02 -15.14 -7.65
CA PHE A 297 3.62 -15.54 -7.77
C PHE A 297 2.66 -14.34 -7.85
N LEU A 298 2.95 -13.23 -7.16
CA LEU A 298 2.07 -12.06 -7.12
C LEU A 298 2.43 -11.00 -8.19
N LEU A 299 3.71 -10.84 -8.53
CA LEU A 299 4.20 -9.88 -9.54
C LEU A 299 4.11 -10.43 -10.98
N VAL A 300 2.93 -10.92 -11.35
CA VAL A 300 2.63 -11.39 -12.71
C VAL A 300 2.08 -10.23 -13.53
N THR A 301 2.69 -9.92 -14.67
CA THR A 301 2.33 -8.74 -15.48
C THR A 301 1.03 -8.90 -16.24
N ASP A 302 0.68 -10.12 -16.65
CA ASP A 302 -0.63 -10.44 -17.20
C ASP A 302 -1.64 -10.58 -16.05
N PRO A 303 -2.66 -9.70 -15.94
CA PRO A 303 -3.63 -9.77 -14.88
C PRO A 303 -4.45 -11.07 -14.92
N GLU A 304 -4.71 -11.67 -16.07
CA GLU A 304 -5.51 -12.91 -16.15
C GLU A 304 -4.77 -14.13 -15.58
N MET A 305 -3.43 -14.09 -15.66
CA MET A 305 -2.55 -15.10 -15.08
C MET A 305 -2.19 -14.82 -13.61
N ARG A 306 -2.46 -13.60 -13.12
CA ARG A 306 -2.19 -13.20 -11.74
C ARG A 306 -3.22 -13.84 -10.79
N PRO A 307 -2.82 -14.41 -9.65
CA PRO A 307 -3.75 -15.03 -8.70
C PRO A 307 -4.74 -14.00 -8.13
N SER A 308 -5.89 -14.50 -7.67
CA SER A 308 -6.79 -13.66 -6.85
C SER A 308 -6.22 -13.57 -5.44
N ALA A 309 -6.67 -12.60 -4.64
CA ALA A 309 -6.21 -12.52 -3.25
C ALA A 309 -6.57 -13.79 -2.46
N ALA A 310 -7.78 -14.33 -2.64
CA ALA A 310 -8.21 -15.59 -2.05
C ALA A 310 -7.39 -16.79 -2.55
N SER A 311 -7.09 -16.86 -3.84
CA SER A 311 -6.23 -17.92 -4.40
C SER A 311 -4.80 -17.83 -3.86
N ALA A 312 -4.28 -16.62 -3.65
CA ALA A 312 -2.95 -16.40 -3.10
C ALA A 312 -2.86 -16.85 -1.64
N LEU A 313 -3.88 -16.57 -0.81
CA LEU A 313 -3.95 -17.07 0.57
C LEU A 313 -3.95 -18.60 0.66
N LEU A 314 -4.45 -19.30 -0.37
CA LEU A 314 -4.50 -20.76 -0.42
C LEU A 314 -3.31 -21.41 -1.14
N SER A 315 -2.39 -20.59 -1.68
CA SER A 315 -1.28 -21.05 -2.52
C SER A 315 -0.19 -21.80 -1.76
N SER A 316 0.58 -22.61 -2.48
CA SER A 316 1.78 -23.28 -1.96
C SER A 316 2.86 -22.28 -1.54
N GLU A 317 2.98 -21.19 -2.28
CA GLU A 317 3.96 -20.13 -2.14
C GLU A 317 3.74 -19.38 -0.83
N PHE A 318 2.47 -19.03 -0.54
CA PHE A 318 2.14 -18.40 0.74
C PHE A 318 2.26 -19.39 1.91
N ARG A 319 1.88 -20.67 1.73
CA ARG A 319 2.08 -21.70 2.76
C ARG A 319 3.57 -21.92 3.07
N ALA A 320 4.45 -21.88 2.07
CA ALA A 320 5.89 -21.97 2.29
C ALA A 320 6.41 -20.80 3.14
N LEU A 321 5.96 -19.58 2.87
CA LEU A 321 6.30 -18.40 3.68
C LEU A 321 5.81 -18.53 5.13
N ILE A 322 4.58 -19.02 5.35
CA ILE A 322 4.04 -19.28 6.69
C ILE A 322 4.92 -20.29 7.45
N ASN A 323 5.22 -21.42 6.82
CA ASN A 323 6.03 -22.47 7.44
C ASN A 323 7.42 -21.93 7.82
N LYS A 324 8.02 -21.09 6.96
CA LYS A 324 9.32 -20.49 7.22
C LYS A 324 9.29 -19.50 8.39
N ALA A 325 8.25 -18.69 8.48
CA ALA A 325 8.06 -17.78 9.62
C ALA A 325 7.98 -18.57 10.95
N MET A 326 7.20 -19.65 11.00
CA MET A 326 7.05 -20.49 12.21
C MET A 326 8.33 -21.25 12.61
N VAL A 327 9.17 -21.65 11.65
CA VAL A 327 10.45 -22.32 11.97
C VAL A 327 11.43 -21.36 12.65
N THR A 328 11.47 -20.10 12.20
CA THR A 328 12.32 -19.05 12.77
C THR A 328 11.97 -18.74 14.23
N GLU A 329 10.71 -18.92 14.64
CA GLU A 329 10.25 -18.75 16.03
C GLU A 329 10.82 -19.82 16.96
N ASN A 330 10.96 -21.07 16.50
CA ASN A 330 11.39 -22.20 17.34
C ASN A 330 12.91 -22.24 17.63
N ILE A 331 13.68 -21.30 17.07
CA ILE A 331 15.15 -21.25 17.17
C ILE A 331 15.62 -20.09 18.08
N LYS A 332 14.72 -19.21 18.54
CA LYS A 332 15.02 -18.09 19.45
C LYS A 332 14.58 -18.38 20.88
#